data_AF-P80719-F1
#
_entry.id   AF-P80719-F1
#
_cell.length_a   1.000
_cell.length_b   1.000
_cell.length_c   1.000
_cell.angle_alpha   90.00
_cell.angle_beta   90.00
_cell.angle_gamma   90.00
#
_symmetry.space_group_name_H-M   'P 1'
#
loop_
_entity.id
_entity.type
_entity.pdbx_description
1 polymer ?
#
loop_
_entity_poly.entity_id
_entity_poly.type
_entity_poly.pdbx_seq_one_letter_code
_entity_poly.pdbx_strand_id
1 'polypeptide(L)' 'VSCTGSKDCYAPCRKQTGCPNAKCINKSCKCYGC' A
#
# COMPACT_ATOMS: atom_id res chain seq x y z
N VAL A 1 -7.37 -3.65 -0.18
CA VAL A 1 -6.93 -3.51 -1.59
C VAL A 1 -6.15 -4.75 -1.97
N SER A 2 -6.68 -5.51 -2.91
CA SER A 2 -5.98 -6.66 -3.48
C SER A 2 -4.76 -6.15 -4.26
N CYS A 3 -3.60 -6.76 -4.06
CA CYS A 3 -2.36 -6.35 -4.72
C CYS A 3 -1.62 -7.55 -5.29
N THR A 4 -0.94 -7.31 -6.41
CA THR A 4 -0.03 -8.28 -7.03
C THR A 4 1.41 -7.98 -6.63
N GLY A 5 1.73 -6.69 -6.42
CA GLY A 5 2.99 -6.26 -5.83
C GLY A 5 2.83 -5.02 -4.94
N SER A 6 3.90 -4.64 -4.25
CA SER A 6 3.88 -3.47 -3.34
C SER A 6 3.54 -2.16 -4.05
N LYS A 7 3.83 -2.05 -5.36
CA LYS A 7 3.53 -0.85 -6.16
C LYS A 7 2.02 -0.57 -6.27
N ASP A 8 1.19 -1.60 -6.34
CA ASP A 8 -0.28 -1.46 -6.35
C ASP A 8 -0.79 -0.78 -5.07
N CYS A 9 -0.03 -0.88 -3.98
CA CYS A 9 -0.37 -0.32 -2.68
C CYS A 9 0.05 1.13 -2.50
N TYR A 10 0.99 1.64 -3.29
CA TYR A 10 1.53 2.99 -3.09
C TYR A 10 0.48 4.08 -3.33
N ALA A 11 -0.29 3.99 -4.41
CA ALA A 11 -1.37 4.94 -4.69
C ALA A 11 -2.48 4.94 -3.61
N PRO A 12 -3.07 3.78 -3.23
CA PRO A 12 -4.11 3.75 -2.20
C PRO A 12 -3.56 4.13 -0.81
N CYS A 13 -2.36 3.69 -0.44
CA CYS A 13 -1.77 4.08 0.84
C CYS A 13 -1.42 5.55 0.88
N ARG A 14 -0.86 6.13 -0.19
CA ARG A 14 -0.63 7.57 -0.27
C ARG A 14 -1.92 8.37 -0.15
N LYS A 15 -3.04 7.86 -0.70
CA LYS A 15 -4.36 8.50 -0.55
C LYS A 15 -4.90 8.43 0.89
N GLN A 16 -4.58 7.38 1.64
CA GLN A 16 -5.00 7.23 3.04
C GLN A 16 -4.10 7.95 4.04
N THR A 17 -2.77 7.83 3.91
CA THR A 17 -1.81 8.28 4.91
C THR A 17 -0.99 9.49 4.48
N GLY A 18 -1.08 9.90 3.22
CA GLY A 18 -0.19 10.89 2.61
C GLY A 18 1.16 10.32 2.16
N CYS A 19 1.54 9.13 2.61
CA CYS A 19 2.85 8.52 2.32
C CYS A 19 2.70 7.24 1.47
N PRO A 20 3.55 7.04 0.45
CA PRO A 20 3.50 5.83 -0.39
C PRO A 20 4.08 4.59 0.29
N ASN A 21 4.36 4.64 1.59
CA ASN A 21 5.01 3.54 2.30
C ASN A 21 4.02 2.40 2.54
N ALA A 22 4.09 1.39 1.68
CA ALA A 22 3.17 0.26 1.68
C ALA A 22 3.87 -1.03 1.26
N LYS A 23 3.36 -2.15 1.73
CA LYS A 23 3.82 -3.48 1.34
C LYS A 23 2.64 -4.36 0.99
N CYS A 24 2.76 -5.10 -0.10
CA CYS A 24 1.79 -6.13 -0.42
C CYS A 24 2.15 -7.40 0.36
N ILE A 25 1.25 -7.86 1.23
CA ILE A 25 1.42 -9.06 2.08
C ILE A 25 0.16 -9.91 1.94
N ASN A 26 0.31 -11.20 1.59
CA ASN A 26 -0.80 -12.12 1.32
C ASN A 26 -1.85 -11.54 0.35
N LYS A 27 -1.38 -10.97 -0.76
CA LYS A 27 -2.21 -10.27 -1.77
C LYS A 27 -3.04 -9.11 -1.23
N SER A 28 -2.70 -8.58 -0.05
CA SER A 28 -3.37 -7.43 0.57
C SER A 28 -2.38 -6.31 0.88
N CYS A 29 -2.77 -5.07 0.57
CA CYS A 29 -1.95 -3.91 0.89
C CYS A 29 -1.94 -3.59 2.38
N LYS A 30 -0.75 -3.46 2.95
CA LYS A 30 -0.51 -2.90 4.28
C LYS A 30 0.22 -1.57 4.17
N CYS A 31 -0.45 -0.50 4.59
CA CYS A 31 0.12 0.86 4.65
C CYS A 31 0.82 1.06 6.00
N TYR A 32 2.07 1.54 5.98
CA TYR A 32 2.84 1.78 7.20
C TYR A 32 2.81 3.25 7.65
N GLY A 33 2.28 4.14 6.82
CA GLY A 33 2.32 5.59 7.07
C GLY A 33 3.66 6.19 6.68
N CYS A 34 3.90 7.40 7.17
CA CYS A 34 5.26 7.84 7.48
C CYS A 34 5.48 7.53 8.97
#